data_AF-A0A8J1VYQ7-F1
#
_entry.id   AF-A0A8J1VYQ7-F1
#
_cell.length_a   1.000
_cell.length_b   1.000
_cell.length_c   1.000
_cell.angle_alpha   90.00
_cell.angle_beta   90.00
_cell.angle_gamma   90.00
#
_symmetry.space_group_name_H-M   'P 1'
#
loop_
_entity.id
_entity.type
_entity.pdbx_description
1 polymer ?
#
loop_
_entity_poly.entity_id
_entity_poly.type
_entity_poly.pdbx_seq_one_letter_code
_entity_poly.pdbx_strand_id
1 'polypeptide(L)'
;MLFTWLKIGKEINRTRRAPTFLFGTCSSLVFDPVEKKYFGFCSKTMLFGNVHSVTEWLQVAQFVAFCVRWLFYAPHTVYFDDHSGTTFRATRVLLIRAVIFLLESFGFPWKMKKIKCGAYEVPVLGLSFDLRGQPSMQLSPEKAERLREYLATVLKAGTLSPADASSLVGRFLFPLTLTIGRRVNGLLKSLFRRASHPHRSCALELSKTAVFSLGFMRECLAHLPPVLFRAVDLPSVIVYTDASWRRGKGWVAGVLPVGDLFYIFRYPVSRDMLGGASWASFPINVLETLAPALALWHFRSFFSHHRVVFRIDNSTAVAALRNASGGSTAISLSSSLFWSRVAVSGCSPVSEWIASGDNTADIPTRDDMWDLFYRQRKEFVRLVSSDEGARILQEDITAATMVDEDLSHFLEGLDFDALLSPA
;
A
#
# COMPACT_ATOMS: atom_id res chain seq x y z
N MET A 1 22.35 -15.43 36.13
CA MET A 1 20.93 -15.45 36.53
C MET A 1 20.86 -15.71 38.03
N LEU A 2 20.52 -14.70 38.83
CA LEU A 2 20.26 -14.86 40.27
C LEU A 2 18.75 -14.99 40.45
N PHE A 3 18.27 -16.22 40.60
CA PHE A 3 16.89 -16.50 40.97
C PHE A 3 16.72 -16.33 42.47
N THR A 4 15.75 -15.54 42.89
CA THR A 4 15.37 -15.46 44.31
C THR A 4 14.07 -16.23 44.47
N TRP A 5 14.15 -17.42 45.10
CA TRP A 5 12.98 -18.24 45.41
C TRP A 5 12.26 -17.63 46.61
N LEU A 6 11.05 -17.10 46.38
CA LEU A 6 10.14 -16.74 47.46
C LEU A 6 9.27 -17.96 47.76
N LYS A 7 9.56 -18.64 48.86
CA LYS A 7 8.74 -19.76 49.36
C LYS A 7 7.44 -19.16 49.92
N ILE A 8 6.40 -19.05 49.10
CA ILE A 8 5.08 -18.62 49.57
C ILE A 8 4.41 -19.80 50.27
N GLY A 9 4.74 -19.98 51.54
CA GLY A 9 4.03 -20.90 52.44
C GLY A 9 2.74 -20.27 52.93
N LYS A 10 1.65 -20.38 52.17
CA LYS A 10 0.29 -20.29 52.70
C LYS A 10 -0.69 -20.94 51.72
N GLU A 11 -1.47 -21.89 52.24
CA GLU A 11 -2.62 -22.48 51.55
C GLU A 11 -3.46 -21.38 50.90
N ILE A 12 -3.55 -21.41 49.57
CA ILE A 12 -4.49 -20.58 48.83
C ILE A 12 -5.87 -21.20 49.03
N ASN A 13 -6.52 -20.82 50.14
CA ASN A 13 -7.92 -21.12 50.36
C ASN A 13 -8.76 -20.31 49.36
N ARG A 14 -9.66 -20.99 48.65
CA ARG A 14 -10.36 -20.58 47.41
C ARG A 14 -11.26 -19.33 47.49
N THR A 15 -11.21 -18.52 48.57
CA THR A 15 -12.24 -17.50 48.85
C THR A 15 -11.76 -16.17 49.43
N ARG A 16 -10.47 -15.80 49.38
CA ARG A 16 -10.04 -14.46 49.81
C ARG A 16 -9.16 -13.74 48.79
N ARG A 17 -9.51 -12.47 48.55
CA ARG A 17 -8.86 -11.50 47.67
C ARG A 17 -7.35 -11.67 47.66
N ALA A 18 -6.78 -11.79 46.46
CA ALA A 18 -5.33 -11.79 46.24
C ALA A 18 -4.70 -10.59 46.98
N PRO A 19 -3.58 -10.79 47.69
CA PRO A 19 -2.88 -9.70 48.32
C PRO A 19 -2.48 -8.70 47.24
N THR A 20 -2.75 -7.42 47.51
CA THR A 20 -2.38 -6.30 46.64
C THR A 20 -0.86 -6.30 46.52
N PHE A 21 -0.33 -6.88 45.44
CA PHE A 21 1.09 -6.81 45.12
C PHE A 21 1.42 -5.38 44.70
N LEU A 22 2.42 -4.82 45.36
CA LEU A 22 3.06 -3.56 45.01
C LEU A 22 3.43 -3.54 43.52
N PHE A 23 3.17 -2.40 42.88
CA PHE A 23 3.42 -2.09 41.48
C PHE A 23 4.72 -2.72 40.92
N GLY A 24 4.62 -3.45 39.80
CA GLY A 24 5.74 -3.65 38.86
C GLY A 24 6.32 -5.06 38.72
N THR A 25 5.91 -6.06 39.50
CA THR A 25 6.47 -7.42 39.38
C THR A 25 5.62 -8.32 38.48
N CYS A 26 6.20 -8.82 37.38
CA CYS A 26 5.60 -9.92 36.61
C CYS A 26 5.63 -11.20 37.44
N SER A 27 4.45 -11.65 37.88
CA SER A 27 4.29 -12.86 38.67
C SER A 27 3.75 -14.00 37.81
N SER A 28 4.40 -15.16 37.83
CA SER A 28 3.92 -16.39 37.18
C SER A 28 3.73 -17.49 38.22
N LEU A 29 2.70 -18.33 38.02
CA LEU A 29 2.48 -19.53 38.84
C LEU A 29 2.97 -20.75 38.07
N VAL A 30 3.83 -21.54 38.70
CA VAL A 30 4.34 -22.80 38.14
C VAL A 30 3.83 -23.95 39.00
N PHE A 31 3.22 -24.95 38.40
CA PHE A 31 2.83 -26.18 39.09
C PHE A 31 4.03 -27.12 39.20
N ASP A 32 4.36 -27.54 40.41
CA ASP A 32 5.32 -28.59 40.66
C ASP A 32 4.61 -29.96 40.69
N PRO A 33 4.88 -30.86 39.72
CA PRO A 33 4.22 -32.15 39.65
C PRO A 33 4.69 -33.13 40.75
N VAL A 34 5.86 -32.90 41.37
CA VAL A 34 6.41 -33.75 42.44
C VAL A 34 5.76 -33.39 43.77
N GLU A 35 5.76 -32.09 44.12
CA GLU A 35 5.15 -31.62 45.37
C GLU A 35 3.63 -31.42 45.27
N LYS A 36 3.06 -31.50 44.06
CA LYS A 36 1.64 -31.22 43.76
C LYS A 36 1.18 -29.84 44.28
N LYS A 37 2.06 -28.84 44.19
CA LYS A 37 1.83 -27.47 44.68
C LYS A 37 2.12 -26.43 43.60
N TYR A 38 1.46 -25.28 43.71
CA TYR A 38 1.79 -24.12 42.89
C TYR A 38 2.82 -23.24 43.59
N PHE A 39 3.89 -22.89 42.87
CA PHE A 39 4.88 -21.93 43.31
C PHE A 39 4.71 -20.63 42.54
N GLY A 40 4.68 -19.52 43.28
CA GLY A 40 4.71 -18.18 42.71
C GLY A 40 6.14 -17.74 42.43
N PHE A 41 6.41 -17.30 41.21
CA PHE A 41 7.67 -16.71 40.79
C PHE A 41 7.48 -15.23 40.48
N CYS A 42 8.29 -14.37 41.09
CA CYS A 42 8.38 -12.96 40.73
C CYS A 42 9.65 -12.73 39.92
N SER A 43 9.49 -12.32 38.66
CA SER A 43 10.63 -12.00 37.81
C SER A 43 11.19 -10.62 38.12
N LYS A 44 12.53 -10.51 38.24
CA LYS A 44 13.24 -9.23 38.28
C LYS A 44 13.51 -8.65 36.89
N THR A 45 13.17 -9.41 35.85
CA THR A 45 13.30 -9.02 34.45
C THR A 45 11.95 -9.10 33.76
N MET A 46 11.83 -8.40 32.65
CA MET A 46 10.68 -8.50 31.77
C MET A 46 10.51 -9.94 31.27
N LEU A 47 9.31 -10.51 31.44
CA LEU A 47 9.01 -11.86 30.98
C LEU A 47 8.51 -11.86 29.53
N PHE A 48 8.85 -12.92 28.80
CA PHE A 48 8.23 -13.19 27.51
C PHE A 48 6.72 -13.37 27.68
N GLY A 49 5.95 -12.81 26.75
CA GLY A 49 4.48 -12.86 26.79
C GLY A 49 3.83 -11.78 27.65
N ASN A 50 4.60 -10.96 28.38
CA ASN A 50 4.05 -9.74 28.96
C ASN A 50 3.65 -8.78 27.83
N VAL A 51 2.39 -8.31 27.85
CA VAL A 51 1.81 -7.38 26.87
C VAL A 51 2.67 -6.12 26.68
N HIS A 52 3.30 -5.64 27.75
CA HIS A 52 4.13 -4.42 27.71
C HIS A 52 5.59 -4.68 27.32
N SER A 53 6.03 -5.95 27.26
CA SER A 53 7.45 -6.25 27.13
C SER A 53 8.07 -5.65 25.86
N VAL A 54 7.32 -5.76 24.77
CA VAL A 54 7.72 -5.30 23.45
C VAL A 54 7.79 -3.76 23.40
N THR A 55 6.82 -3.08 24.01
CA THR A 55 6.75 -1.62 24.01
C THR A 55 7.80 -0.99 24.92
N GLU A 56 8.07 -1.58 26.08
CA GLU A 56 9.10 -1.10 27.02
C GLU A 56 10.50 -1.29 26.43
N TRP A 57 10.77 -2.45 25.83
CA TRP A 57 12.03 -2.67 25.12
C TRP A 57 12.23 -1.68 23.95
N LEU A 58 11.17 -1.39 23.20
CA LEU A 58 11.25 -0.43 22.09
C LEU A 58 11.71 0.96 22.55
N GLN A 59 11.25 1.44 23.71
CA GLN A 59 11.68 2.74 24.26
C GLN A 59 13.18 2.76 24.55
N VAL A 60 13.69 1.69 25.17
CA VAL A 60 15.12 1.51 25.44
C VAL A 60 15.92 1.47 24.14
N ALA A 61 15.47 0.68 23.16
CA ALA A 61 16.14 0.53 21.88
C ALA A 61 16.13 1.85 21.09
N GLN A 62 15.05 2.64 21.18
CA GLN A 62 14.95 3.99 20.62
C GLN A 62 15.91 4.97 21.28
N PHE A 63 16.11 4.88 22.60
CA PHE A 63 17.09 5.68 23.32
C PHE A 63 18.52 5.36 22.85
N VAL A 64 18.87 4.08 22.70
CA VAL A 64 20.17 3.68 22.10
C VAL A 64 20.30 4.26 20.69
N ALA A 65 19.25 4.16 19.87
CA ALA A 65 19.28 4.72 18.52
C ALA A 65 19.42 6.25 18.50
N PHE A 66 18.82 6.94 19.47
CA PHE A 66 19.01 8.38 19.66
C PHE A 66 20.47 8.70 20.00
N CYS A 67 21.09 7.98 20.94
CA CYS A 67 22.50 8.15 21.26
C CYS A 67 23.40 7.91 20.04
N VAL A 68 23.10 6.90 19.21
CA VAL A 68 23.85 6.66 17.96
C VAL A 68 23.79 7.87 17.04
N ARG A 69 22.56 8.37 16.78
CA ARG A 69 22.35 9.54 15.90
C ARG A 69 23.00 10.80 16.45
N TRP A 70 22.91 11.03 17.75
CA TRP A 70 23.37 12.26 18.38
C TRP A 70 24.89 12.30 18.58
N LEU A 71 25.48 11.21 19.08
CA LEU A 71 26.91 11.18 19.42
C LEU A 71 27.80 10.91 18.20
N PHE A 72 27.31 10.16 17.22
CA PHE A 72 28.11 9.71 16.07
C PHE A 72 27.62 10.27 14.73
N TYR A 73 26.58 11.12 14.72
CA TYR A 73 25.99 11.72 13.52
C TYR A 73 25.65 10.70 12.42
N ALA A 74 25.28 9.48 12.83
CA ALA A 74 25.01 8.38 11.92
C ALA A 74 23.50 8.10 11.79
N PRO A 75 22.97 7.96 10.55
CA PRO A 75 21.60 7.50 10.34
C PRO A 75 21.40 6.11 10.96
N HIS A 76 20.54 6.05 11.97
CA HIS A 76 20.24 4.82 12.69
C HIS A 76 18.77 4.76 13.05
N THR A 77 18.18 3.59 12.85
CA THR A 77 16.78 3.28 13.14
C THR A 77 16.71 1.97 13.93
N VAL A 78 15.55 1.75 14.54
CA VAL A 78 15.31 0.54 15.32
C VAL A 78 13.87 0.08 15.15
N TYR A 79 13.68 -1.23 15.05
CA TYR A 79 12.39 -1.88 15.11
C TYR A 79 12.46 -3.04 16.10
N PHE A 80 11.89 -2.83 17.28
CA PHE A 80 12.03 -3.75 18.42
C PHE A 80 13.50 -4.09 18.74
N ASP A 81 13.93 -5.33 18.51
CA ASP A 81 15.30 -5.81 18.74
C ASP A 81 16.23 -5.61 17.53
N ASP A 82 15.70 -5.24 16.37
CA ASP A 82 16.48 -5.04 15.15
C ASP A 82 16.98 -3.59 15.05
N HIS A 83 18.28 -3.41 15.25
CA HIS A 83 18.99 -2.16 14.99
C HIS A 83 19.48 -2.11 13.53
N SER A 84 19.19 -1.01 12.83
CA SER A 84 19.57 -0.83 11.43
C SER A 84 20.17 0.55 11.23
N GLY A 85 21.30 0.65 10.52
CA GLY A 85 21.95 1.92 10.23
C GLY A 85 22.60 1.92 8.87
N THR A 86 22.72 3.11 8.29
CA THR A 86 23.37 3.31 6.99
C THR A 86 24.51 4.31 7.14
N THR A 87 25.61 4.06 6.45
CA THR A 87 26.78 4.93 6.46
C THR A 87 27.63 4.66 5.23
N PHE A 88 28.64 5.51 4.99
CA PHE A 88 29.57 5.31 3.90
C PHE A 88 30.39 4.03 4.09
N ARG A 89 30.83 3.43 2.98
CA ARG A 89 31.65 2.21 2.99
C ARG A 89 32.88 2.33 3.89
N ALA A 90 33.52 3.51 3.92
CA ALA A 90 34.71 3.80 4.72
C ALA A 90 34.44 3.77 6.24
N THR A 91 33.22 4.12 6.66
CA THR A 91 32.86 4.32 8.09
C THR A 91 31.98 3.19 8.65
N ARG A 92 31.62 2.18 7.85
CA ARG A 92 30.73 1.08 8.27
C ARG A 92 31.19 0.33 9.53
N VAL A 93 32.49 0.09 9.68
CA VAL A 93 33.05 -0.60 10.84
C VAL A 93 32.96 0.28 12.09
N LEU A 94 33.14 1.60 11.93
CA LEU A 94 33.03 2.56 13.03
C LEU A 94 31.58 2.64 13.53
N LEU A 95 30.59 2.67 12.63
CA LEU A 95 29.18 2.66 13.02
C LEU A 95 28.83 1.40 13.84
N ILE A 96 29.26 0.22 13.40
CA ILE A 96 29.00 -1.03 14.12
C ILE A 96 29.65 -1.00 15.50
N ARG A 97 30.91 -0.55 15.60
CA ARG A 97 31.61 -0.43 16.87
C ARG A 97 30.93 0.57 17.81
N ALA A 98 30.44 1.69 17.29
CA ALA A 98 29.69 2.68 18.06
C ALA A 98 28.39 2.10 18.65
N VAL A 99 27.64 1.34 17.85
CA VAL A 99 26.40 0.68 18.31
C VAL A 99 26.72 -0.39 19.36
N ILE A 100 27.73 -1.23 19.14
CA ILE A 100 28.16 -2.26 20.09
C ILE A 100 28.61 -1.61 21.41
N PHE A 101 29.44 -0.57 21.34
CA PHE A 101 29.92 0.15 22.50
C PHE A 101 28.77 0.68 23.36
N LEU A 102 27.74 1.27 22.73
CA LEU A 102 26.55 1.74 23.46
C LEU A 102 25.77 0.58 24.08
N LEU A 103 25.53 -0.51 23.34
CA LEU A 103 24.83 -1.67 23.88
C LEU A 103 25.55 -2.27 25.09
N GLU A 104 26.87 -2.44 25.00
CA GLU A 104 27.71 -2.93 26.09
C GLU A 104 27.72 -1.98 27.29
N SER A 105 27.80 -0.66 27.04
CA SER A 105 27.77 0.36 28.09
C SER A 105 26.46 0.35 28.87
N PHE A 106 25.35 0.04 28.21
CA PHE A 106 24.04 -0.12 28.86
C PHE A 106 23.77 -1.54 29.40
N GLY A 107 24.72 -2.46 29.26
CA GLY A 107 24.59 -3.84 29.74
C GLY A 107 23.68 -4.72 28.88
N PHE A 108 23.41 -4.34 27.63
CA PHE A 108 22.60 -5.15 26.72
C PHE A 108 23.44 -6.18 25.96
N PRO A 109 23.07 -7.47 26.02
CA PRO A 109 23.79 -8.51 25.30
C PRO A 109 23.53 -8.40 23.80
N TRP A 110 24.56 -8.67 22.99
CA TRP A 110 24.47 -8.70 21.54
C TRP A 110 25.09 -10.00 21.00
N LYS A 111 24.79 -10.34 19.74
CA LYS A 111 25.25 -11.59 19.10
C LYS A 111 25.99 -11.31 17.81
N MET A 112 27.31 -11.52 17.78
CA MET A 112 28.15 -11.31 16.59
C MET A 112 27.64 -12.04 15.35
N LYS A 113 27.18 -13.29 15.49
CA LYS A 113 26.63 -14.09 14.38
C LYS A 113 25.39 -13.48 13.72
N LYS A 114 24.68 -12.56 14.40
CA LYS A 114 23.50 -11.89 13.86
C LYS A 114 23.83 -10.55 13.18
N ILE A 115 25.05 -10.04 13.32
CA ILE A 115 25.45 -8.77 12.71
C ILE A 115 25.61 -8.97 11.20
N LYS A 116 24.85 -8.20 10.42
CA LYS A 116 24.99 -8.10 8.97
C LYS A 116 25.72 -6.79 8.66
N CYS A 117 26.95 -6.87 8.15
CA CYS A 117 27.81 -5.72 7.86
C CYS A 117 28.20 -5.69 6.38
N GLY A 118 28.18 -4.50 5.77
CA GLY A 118 28.77 -4.27 4.46
C GLY A 118 27.99 -4.88 3.28
N ALA A 119 26.77 -5.37 3.53
CA ALA A 119 25.85 -5.77 2.48
C ALA A 119 25.15 -4.51 1.92
N TYR A 120 25.17 -4.36 0.60
CA TYR A 120 24.33 -3.36 -0.06
C TYR A 120 22.87 -3.80 -0.17
N GLU A 121 22.64 -5.11 -0.11
CA GLU A 121 21.31 -5.70 0.02
C GLU A 121 21.03 -6.04 1.48
N VAL A 122 20.06 -5.38 2.10
CA VAL A 122 19.72 -5.61 3.50
C VAL A 122 18.25 -6.01 3.62
N PRO A 123 17.95 -7.25 4.05
CA PRO A 123 16.59 -7.61 4.37
C PRO A 123 16.20 -7.02 5.74
N VAL A 124 15.17 -6.18 5.77
CA VAL A 124 14.65 -5.53 6.97
C VAL A 124 13.12 -5.66 6.97
N LEU A 125 12.55 -6.33 7.98
CA LEU A 125 11.09 -6.49 8.15
C LEU A 125 10.34 -7.13 6.96
N GLY A 126 11.04 -7.99 6.22
CA GLY A 126 10.52 -8.63 5.00
C GLY A 126 10.51 -7.71 3.78
N LEU A 127 11.27 -6.63 3.79
CA LEU A 127 11.63 -5.82 2.63
C LEU A 127 13.10 -6.08 2.29
N SER A 128 13.46 -5.99 1.02
CA SER A 128 14.84 -5.96 0.56
C SER A 128 15.19 -4.54 0.18
N PHE A 129 16.22 -3.98 0.83
CA PHE A 129 16.78 -2.68 0.48
C PHE A 129 18.01 -2.89 -0.39
N ASP A 130 18.08 -2.24 -1.54
CA ASP A 130 19.28 -2.18 -2.37
C ASP A 130 19.87 -0.79 -2.29
N LEU A 131 21.09 -0.68 -1.75
CA LEU A 131 21.82 0.58 -1.59
C LEU A 131 22.88 0.77 -2.67
N ARG A 132 22.93 -0.07 -3.72
CA ARG A 132 23.81 0.11 -4.88
C ARG A 132 23.22 1.16 -5.82
N GLY A 133 24.06 2.06 -6.32
CA GLY A 133 23.62 3.07 -7.28
C GLY A 133 22.51 3.96 -6.71
N GLN A 134 21.33 3.95 -7.34
CA GLN A 134 20.14 4.61 -6.81
C GLN A 134 19.49 3.74 -5.73
N PRO A 135 19.47 4.18 -4.46
CA PRO A 135 18.93 3.38 -3.38
C PRO A 135 17.45 3.05 -3.63
N SER A 136 17.07 1.80 -3.37
CA SER A 136 15.70 1.32 -3.58
C SER A 136 15.27 0.34 -2.50
N MET A 137 13.96 0.09 -2.44
CA MET A 137 13.33 -0.84 -1.52
C MET A 137 12.25 -1.61 -2.25
N GLN A 138 12.21 -2.92 -2.06
CA GLN A 138 11.18 -3.77 -2.61
C GLN A 138 10.68 -4.78 -1.56
N LEU A 139 9.50 -5.34 -1.78
CA LEU A 139 9.05 -6.49 -1.00
C LEU A 139 9.98 -7.67 -1.28
N SER A 140 10.37 -8.45 -0.27
CA SER A 140 11.20 -9.63 -0.54
C SER A 140 10.43 -10.62 -1.44
N PRO A 141 11.07 -11.24 -2.45
CA PRO A 141 10.39 -12.15 -3.37
C PRO A 141 9.65 -13.28 -2.64
N GLU A 142 10.27 -13.86 -1.62
CA GLU A 142 9.68 -14.88 -0.75
C GLU A 142 8.39 -14.42 -0.05
N LYS A 143 8.35 -13.16 0.41
CA LYS A 143 7.18 -12.60 1.10
C LYS A 143 6.08 -12.25 0.10
N ALA A 144 6.45 -11.77 -1.09
CA ALA A 144 5.52 -11.52 -2.18
C ALA A 144 4.82 -12.82 -2.60
N GLU A 145 5.59 -13.89 -2.83
CA GLU A 145 5.05 -15.18 -3.27
C GLU A 145 4.13 -15.79 -2.20
N ARG A 146 4.56 -15.82 -0.94
CA ARG A 146 3.71 -16.33 0.15
C ARG A 146 2.39 -15.56 0.28
N LEU A 147 2.39 -14.25 0.04
CA LEU A 147 1.15 -13.45 0.04
C LEU A 147 0.28 -13.77 -1.18
N ARG A 148 0.89 -13.99 -2.35
CA ARG A 148 0.17 -14.41 -3.57
C ARG A 148 -0.50 -15.77 -3.40
N GLU A 149 0.22 -16.77 -2.91
CA GLU A 149 -0.31 -18.11 -2.63
C GLU A 149 -1.49 -18.07 -1.65
N TYR A 150 -1.35 -17.23 -0.62
CA TYR A 150 -2.43 -17.04 0.37
C TYR A 150 -3.67 -16.40 -0.26
N LEU A 151 -3.51 -15.38 -1.10
CA LEU A 151 -4.61 -14.78 -1.86
C LEU A 151 -5.25 -15.78 -2.82
N ALA A 152 -4.46 -16.59 -3.52
CA ALA A 152 -4.96 -17.63 -4.41
C ALA A 152 -5.82 -18.66 -3.64
N THR A 153 -5.38 -19.04 -2.44
CA THR A 153 -6.14 -19.94 -1.56
C THR A 153 -7.48 -19.33 -1.17
N VAL A 154 -7.51 -18.06 -0.77
CA VAL A 154 -8.75 -17.35 -0.37
C VAL A 154 -9.70 -17.18 -1.56
N LEU A 155 -9.18 -16.80 -2.73
CA LEU A 155 -9.96 -16.68 -3.95
C LEU A 155 -10.58 -18.02 -4.35
N LYS A 156 -9.80 -19.11 -4.29
CA LYS A 156 -10.27 -20.47 -4.58
C LYS A 156 -11.34 -20.95 -3.58
N ALA A 157 -11.22 -20.57 -2.31
CA ALA A 157 -12.21 -20.94 -1.30
C ALA A 157 -13.54 -20.18 -1.45
N GLY A 158 -13.55 -19.03 -2.13
CA GLY A 158 -14.74 -18.21 -2.37
C GLY A 158 -15.35 -17.59 -1.10
N THR A 159 -14.78 -17.86 0.08
CA THR A 159 -15.29 -17.44 1.39
C THR A 159 -14.17 -16.87 2.24
N LEU A 160 -14.51 -15.94 3.14
CA LEU A 160 -13.56 -15.32 4.04
C LEU A 160 -14.21 -14.98 5.37
N SER A 161 -13.62 -15.45 6.47
CA SER A 161 -14.05 -15.08 7.82
C SER A 161 -13.59 -13.66 8.17
N PRO A 162 -14.28 -12.94 9.08
CA PRO A 162 -13.80 -11.64 9.54
C PRO A 162 -12.44 -11.70 10.23
N ALA A 163 -12.13 -12.79 10.95
CA ALA A 163 -10.83 -13.00 11.55
C ALA A 163 -9.72 -13.10 10.48
N ASP A 164 -9.95 -13.88 9.42
CA ASP A 164 -9.02 -14.01 8.30
C ASP A 164 -8.91 -12.71 7.52
N ALA A 165 -10.01 -11.98 7.31
CA ALA A 165 -10.00 -10.67 6.69
C ALA A 165 -9.17 -9.66 7.51
N SER A 166 -9.30 -9.67 8.85
CA SER A 166 -8.47 -8.82 9.72
C SER A 166 -7.00 -9.17 9.63
N SER A 167 -6.68 -10.47 9.57
CA SER A 167 -5.32 -10.97 9.37
C SER A 167 -4.75 -10.53 8.01
N LEU A 168 -5.55 -10.65 6.95
CA LEU A 168 -5.22 -10.17 5.60
C LEU A 168 -4.91 -8.68 5.60
N VAL A 169 -5.82 -7.86 6.13
CA VAL A 169 -5.61 -6.41 6.23
C VAL A 169 -4.26 -6.10 6.88
N GLY A 170 -3.93 -6.72 8.02
CA GLY A 170 -2.65 -6.50 8.69
C GLY A 170 -1.45 -6.94 7.85
N ARG A 171 -1.55 -8.09 7.18
CA ARG A 171 -0.48 -8.63 6.31
C ARG A 171 -0.23 -7.78 5.07
N PHE A 172 -1.26 -7.13 4.52
CA PHE A 172 -1.19 -6.33 3.30
C PHE A 172 -0.89 -4.85 3.57
N LEU A 173 -1.42 -4.29 4.66
CA LEU A 173 -1.26 -2.88 4.96
C LEU A 173 0.21 -2.49 5.07
N PHE A 174 1.03 -3.28 5.74
CA PHE A 174 2.46 -3.00 5.87
C PHE A 174 3.21 -3.02 4.52
N PRO A 175 3.27 -4.14 3.77
CA PRO A 175 4.06 -4.21 2.54
C PRO A 175 3.53 -3.27 1.46
N LEU A 176 2.20 -3.22 1.26
CA LEU A 176 1.63 -2.37 0.21
C LEU A 176 1.76 -0.88 0.53
N THR A 177 1.69 -0.48 1.81
CA THR A 177 1.93 0.93 2.18
C THR A 177 3.36 1.36 1.88
N LEU A 178 4.31 0.43 1.96
CA LEU A 178 5.72 0.73 1.71
C LEU A 178 6.08 0.67 0.23
N THR A 179 5.41 -0.16 -0.58
CA THR A 179 5.67 -0.30 -2.01
C THR A 179 4.81 0.63 -2.88
N ILE A 180 3.49 0.63 -2.64
CA ILE A 180 2.51 1.41 -3.43
C ILE A 180 2.12 2.71 -2.68
N GLY A 181 2.49 2.86 -1.41
CA GLY A 181 2.08 3.98 -0.56
C GLY A 181 0.78 3.71 0.19
N ARG A 182 0.30 4.67 1.00
CA ARG A 182 -1.02 4.63 1.69
C ARG A 182 -2.23 4.52 0.75
N ARG A 183 -1.95 4.30 -0.52
CA ARG A 183 -2.81 4.52 -1.66
C ARG A 183 -3.43 3.23 -2.22
N VAL A 184 -3.29 2.13 -1.47
CA VAL A 184 -3.99 0.86 -1.68
C VAL A 184 -5.22 0.71 -0.78
N ASN A 185 -5.50 1.69 0.07
CA ASN A 185 -6.60 1.63 1.04
C ASN A 185 -7.96 1.42 0.38
N GLY A 186 -8.16 1.93 -0.85
CA GLY A 186 -9.35 1.67 -1.65
C GLY A 186 -9.60 0.17 -1.89
N LEU A 187 -8.55 -0.58 -2.24
CA LEU A 187 -8.61 -2.04 -2.45
C LEU A 187 -8.89 -2.79 -1.15
N LEU A 188 -8.40 -2.28 -0.03
CA LEU A 188 -8.59 -2.89 1.29
C LEU A 188 -9.98 -2.59 1.88
N LYS A 189 -10.76 -1.65 1.33
CA LYS A 189 -12.06 -1.24 1.90
C LYS A 189 -13.06 -2.39 2.02
N SER A 190 -13.07 -3.30 1.05
CA SER A 190 -13.90 -4.51 1.08
C SER A 190 -13.48 -5.44 2.23
N LEU A 191 -12.17 -5.57 2.47
CA LEU A 191 -11.61 -6.36 3.56
C LEU A 191 -11.82 -5.71 4.93
N PHE A 192 -11.68 -4.39 5.04
CA PHE A 192 -12.01 -3.66 6.28
C PHE A 192 -13.48 -3.85 6.67
N ARG A 193 -14.39 -3.78 5.69
CA ARG A 193 -15.82 -4.06 5.91
C ARG A 193 -16.03 -5.49 6.37
N ARG A 194 -15.38 -6.47 5.73
CA ARG A 194 -15.45 -7.88 6.12
C ARG A 194 -14.89 -8.10 7.53
N ALA A 195 -13.75 -7.50 7.86
CA ALA A 195 -13.09 -7.62 9.17
C ALA A 195 -13.91 -7.01 10.31
N SER A 196 -14.73 -6.00 10.01
CA SER A 196 -15.59 -5.33 10.99
C SER A 196 -16.91 -6.07 11.28
N HIS A 197 -17.14 -7.22 10.63
CA HIS A 197 -18.38 -7.96 10.81
C HIS A 197 -18.45 -8.57 12.24
N PRO A 198 -19.62 -8.52 12.92
CA PRO A 198 -19.73 -8.91 14.34
C PRO A 198 -19.34 -10.36 14.64
N HIS A 199 -19.68 -11.28 13.73
CA HIS A 199 -19.44 -12.71 13.91
C HIS A 199 -18.07 -13.13 13.36
N ARG A 200 -17.04 -13.03 14.20
CA ARG A 200 -15.62 -13.18 13.79
C ARG A 200 -15.25 -14.51 13.10
N SER A 201 -15.94 -15.59 13.45
CA SER A 201 -15.65 -16.94 12.94
C SER A 201 -16.54 -17.37 11.77
N CYS A 202 -17.55 -16.56 11.41
CA CYS A 202 -18.47 -16.92 10.33
C CYS A 202 -17.79 -16.63 8.97
N ALA A 203 -17.40 -17.69 8.26
CA ALA A 203 -16.96 -17.58 6.88
C ALA A 203 -18.15 -17.19 6.01
N LEU A 204 -18.02 -16.10 5.27
CA LEU A 204 -19.05 -15.58 4.39
C LEU A 204 -18.49 -15.48 2.98
N GLU A 205 -19.35 -15.66 1.99
CA GLU A 205 -18.99 -15.57 0.58
C GLU A 205 -18.33 -14.23 0.26
N LEU A 206 -17.32 -14.27 -0.59
CA LEU A 206 -16.65 -13.09 -1.07
C LEU A 206 -17.61 -12.32 -1.98
N SER A 207 -17.91 -11.07 -1.63
CA SER A 207 -18.57 -10.16 -2.57
C SER A 207 -17.71 -10.02 -3.83
N LYS A 208 -18.33 -9.77 -4.98
CA LYS A 208 -17.63 -9.51 -6.25
C LYS A 208 -16.52 -8.46 -6.12
N THR A 209 -16.78 -7.38 -5.38
CA THR A 209 -15.78 -6.34 -5.10
C THR A 209 -14.58 -6.86 -4.32
N ALA A 210 -14.80 -7.78 -3.37
CA ALA A 210 -13.72 -8.42 -2.62
C ALA A 210 -12.93 -9.38 -3.52
N VAL A 211 -13.60 -10.18 -4.34
CA VAL A 211 -12.95 -11.05 -5.34
C VAL A 211 -12.04 -10.22 -6.25
N PHE A 212 -12.57 -9.15 -6.84
CA PHE A 212 -11.80 -8.24 -7.68
C PHE A 212 -10.61 -7.64 -6.93
N SER A 213 -10.84 -7.07 -5.73
CA SER A 213 -9.78 -6.39 -4.98
C SER A 213 -8.65 -7.35 -4.60
N LEU A 214 -8.99 -8.58 -4.18
CA LEU A 214 -8.04 -9.64 -3.83
C LEU A 214 -7.27 -10.13 -5.06
N GLY A 215 -7.95 -10.31 -6.19
CA GLY A 215 -7.33 -10.66 -7.47
C GLY A 215 -6.34 -9.59 -7.93
N PHE A 216 -6.77 -8.32 -7.94
CA PHE A 216 -5.92 -7.19 -8.29
C PHE A 216 -4.68 -7.08 -7.39
N MET A 217 -4.84 -7.26 -6.07
CA MET A 217 -3.70 -7.26 -5.14
C MET A 217 -2.73 -8.42 -5.41
N ARG A 218 -3.23 -9.61 -5.76
CA ARG A 218 -2.41 -10.77 -6.12
C ARG A 218 -1.53 -10.46 -7.33
N GLU A 219 -2.12 -9.86 -8.37
CA GLU A 219 -1.39 -9.50 -9.58
C GLU A 219 -0.44 -8.33 -9.34
N CYS A 220 -0.82 -7.34 -8.52
CA CYS A 220 0.12 -6.27 -8.14
C CYS A 220 1.38 -6.84 -7.51
N LEU A 221 1.24 -7.77 -6.56
CA LEU A 221 2.39 -8.40 -5.88
C LEU A 221 3.34 -9.12 -6.84
N ALA A 222 2.88 -9.55 -8.01
CA ALA A 222 3.70 -10.16 -9.06
C ALA A 222 4.68 -9.18 -9.70
N HIS A 223 4.26 -7.93 -9.82
CA HIS A 223 4.87 -6.93 -10.69
C HIS A 223 5.28 -5.66 -9.94
N LEU A 224 5.31 -5.68 -8.61
CA LEU A 224 5.73 -4.54 -7.83
C LEU A 224 7.17 -4.16 -8.15
N PRO A 225 7.43 -2.98 -8.72
CA PRO A 225 8.78 -2.53 -8.94
C PRO A 225 9.43 -2.10 -7.62
N PRO A 226 10.77 -2.02 -7.57
CA PRO A 226 11.46 -1.37 -6.47
C PRO A 226 11.02 0.09 -6.32
N VAL A 227 10.71 0.49 -5.09
CA VAL A 227 10.52 1.89 -4.73
C VAL A 227 11.88 2.56 -4.66
N LEU A 228 12.12 3.51 -5.56
CA LEU A 228 13.35 4.28 -5.58
C LEU A 228 13.30 5.38 -4.51
N PHE A 229 14.34 5.46 -3.69
CA PHE A 229 14.57 6.63 -2.84
C PHE A 229 15.10 7.78 -3.72
N ARG A 230 14.44 8.93 -3.65
CA ARG A 230 14.71 10.08 -4.52
C ARG A 230 15.10 11.30 -3.70
N ALA A 231 16.00 12.11 -4.25
CA ALA A 231 16.27 13.45 -3.75
C ALA A 231 15.03 14.35 -3.96
N VAL A 232 14.91 15.40 -3.15
CA VAL A 232 13.68 16.22 -2.99
C VAL A 232 13.34 17.05 -4.25
N ASP A 233 14.31 17.29 -5.12
CA ASP A 233 14.21 18.23 -6.25
C ASP A 233 14.00 17.52 -7.59
N LEU A 234 12.85 16.89 -7.77
CA LEU A 234 12.46 16.36 -9.07
C LEU A 234 11.96 17.50 -9.98
N PRO A 235 12.36 17.54 -11.27
CA PRO A 235 11.74 18.43 -12.25
C PRO A 235 10.23 18.16 -12.31
N SER A 236 9.45 19.23 -12.46
CA SER A 236 7.98 19.16 -12.43
C SER A 236 7.38 19.27 -13.82
N VAL A 237 6.37 18.44 -14.10
CA VAL A 237 5.53 18.51 -15.30
C VAL A 237 4.08 18.69 -14.89
N ILE A 238 3.32 19.47 -15.66
CA ILE A 238 1.91 19.74 -15.40
C ILE A 238 1.09 19.03 -16.47
N VAL A 239 0.10 18.26 -16.04
CA VAL A 239 -0.86 17.62 -16.93
C VAL A 239 -2.28 18.01 -16.51
N TYR A 240 -3.08 18.38 -17.49
CA TYR A 240 -4.50 18.66 -17.32
C TYR A 240 -5.27 17.41 -17.72
N THR A 241 -6.28 17.04 -16.94
CA THR A 241 -7.15 15.91 -17.29
C THR A 241 -8.59 16.29 -17.06
N ASP A 242 -9.45 15.78 -17.92
CA ASP A 242 -10.88 16.03 -17.84
C ASP A 242 -11.67 14.86 -18.41
N ALA A 243 -12.96 14.80 -18.05
CA ALA A 243 -13.90 13.96 -18.74
C ALA A 243 -15.26 14.67 -18.91
N SER A 244 -15.99 14.30 -19.96
CA SER A 244 -17.35 14.76 -20.19
C SER A 244 -18.31 13.58 -20.33
N TRP A 245 -19.58 13.78 -19.97
CA TRP A 245 -20.62 12.77 -20.16
C TRP A 245 -21.96 13.43 -20.48
N ARG A 246 -22.51 13.15 -21.67
CA ARG A 246 -23.80 13.66 -22.12
C ARG A 246 -24.53 12.61 -22.98
N ARG A 247 -25.81 12.36 -22.65
CA ARG A 247 -26.71 11.50 -23.46
C ARG A 247 -26.14 10.10 -23.79
N GLY A 248 -25.44 9.47 -22.82
CA GLY A 248 -24.91 8.12 -22.98
C GLY A 248 -23.60 8.02 -23.77
N LYS A 249 -23.01 9.16 -24.14
CA LYS A 249 -21.67 9.27 -24.70
C LYS A 249 -20.84 10.23 -23.85
N GLY A 250 -19.55 9.99 -23.77
CA GLY A 250 -18.63 10.84 -23.06
C GLY A 250 -17.28 10.84 -23.71
N TRP A 251 -16.41 11.67 -23.16
CA TRP A 251 -15.01 11.74 -23.57
C TRP A 251 -14.12 11.78 -22.35
N VAL A 252 -12.95 11.18 -22.44
CA VAL A 252 -11.88 11.33 -21.46
C VAL A 252 -10.67 11.87 -22.18
N ALA A 253 -10.04 12.91 -21.64
CA ALA A 253 -8.88 13.52 -22.27
C ALA A 253 -7.83 13.94 -21.26
N GLY A 254 -6.60 14.09 -21.76
CA GLY A 254 -5.54 14.73 -21.02
C GLY A 254 -4.64 15.53 -21.95
N VAL A 255 -4.13 16.64 -21.42
CA VAL A 255 -3.30 17.61 -22.12
C VAL A 255 -2.02 17.83 -21.32
N LEU A 256 -0.89 17.57 -21.96
CA LEU A 256 0.45 17.81 -21.42
C LEU A 256 1.13 18.90 -22.27
N PRO A 257 1.25 20.14 -21.76
CA PRO A 257 2.02 21.18 -22.40
C PRO A 257 3.53 20.94 -22.24
N VAL A 258 4.29 21.00 -23.34
CA VAL A 258 5.76 20.90 -23.35
C VAL A 258 6.31 21.95 -24.32
N GLY A 259 6.87 23.03 -23.77
CA GLY A 259 7.22 24.21 -24.58
C GLY A 259 5.98 24.78 -25.26
N ASP A 260 6.03 24.95 -26.59
CA ASP A 260 4.92 25.44 -27.40
C ASP A 260 3.98 24.31 -27.90
N LEU A 261 4.27 23.05 -27.56
CA LEU A 261 3.50 21.90 -28.02
C LEU A 261 2.51 21.41 -26.96
N PHE A 262 1.35 20.96 -27.42
CA PHE A 262 0.34 20.28 -26.61
C PHE A 262 0.29 18.80 -27.01
N TYR A 263 0.72 17.93 -26.10
CA TYR A 263 0.52 16.50 -26.23
C TYR A 263 -0.85 16.15 -25.68
N ILE A 264 -1.70 15.53 -26.50
CA ILE A 264 -3.11 15.30 -26.17
C ILE A 264 -3.46 13.83 -26.42
N PHE A 265 -4.14 13.22 -25.45
CA PHE A 265 -4.94 12.02 -25.69
C PHE A 265 -6.42 12.35 -25.50
N ARG A 266 -7.28 11.66 -26.24
CA ARG A 266 -8.74 11.83 -26.19
C ARG A 266 -9.41 10.51 -26.56
N TYR A 267 -10.35 10.06 -25.73
CA TYR A 267 -11.08 8.80 -25.93
C TYR A 267 -12.58 8.97 -25.85
N PRO A 268 -13.33 8.46 -26.85
CA PRO A 268 -14.77 8.36 -26.71
C PRO A 268 -15.09 7.25 -25.72
N VAL A 269 -16.07 7.51 -24.86
CA VAL A 269 -16.61 6.53 -23.92
C VAL A 269 -18.08 6.35 -24.20
N SER A 270 -18.50 5.13 -24.49
CA SER A 270 -19.93 4.80 -24.63
C SER A 270 -20.49 4.20 -23.34
N ARG A 271 -21.82 4.16 -23.23
CA ARG A 271 -22.49 3.46 -22.13
C ARG A 271 -22.11 1.98 -22.08
N ASP A 272 -21.94 1.35 -23.23
CA ASP A 272 -21.62 -0.07 -23.34
C ASP A 272 -20.23 -0.38 -22.79
N MET A 273 -19.28 0.56 -22.96
CA MET A 273 -17.93 0.43 -22.39
C MET A 273 -17.92 0.50 -20.85
N LEU A 274 -18.94 1.06 -20.20
CA LEU A 274 -18.96 1.26 -18.75
C LEU A 274 -19.46 0.04 -17.95
N GLY A 275 -19.86 -1.06 -18.58
CA GLY A 275 -20.09 -2.34 -17.87
C GLY A 275 -21.05 -2.29 -16.67
N GLY A 276 -22.33 -1.96 -16.89
CA GLY A 276 -23.41 -2.17 -15.91
C GLY A 276 -23.64 -1.10 -14.81
N ALA A 277 -24.63 -1.35 -13.95
CA ALA A 277 -25.33 -0.35 -13.12
C ALA A 277 -24.48 0.46 -12.12
N SER A 278 -23.32 -0.05 -11.69
CA SER A 278 -22.45 0.59 -10.69
C SER A 278 -21.62 1.75 -11.26
N TRP A 279 -21.25 1.68 -12.55
CA TRP A 279 -20.55 2.75 -13.28
C TRP A 279 -21.53 3.75 -13.90
N ALA A 280 -22.74 3.28 -14.25
CA ALA A 280 -23.79 4.09 -14.85
C ALA A 280 -24.43 5.12 -13.90
N SER A 281 -24.28 4.96 -12.58
CA SER A 281 -24.91 5.84 -11.58
C SER A 281 -24.19 7.19 -11.43
N PHE A 282 -22.86 7.23 -11.61
CA PHE A 282 -22.04 8.45 -11.53
C PHE A 282 -20.92 8.46 -12.58
N PRO A 283 -21.25 8.37 -13.88
CA PRO A 283 -20.27 8.15 -14.93
C PRO A 283 -19.23 9.27 -14.97
N ILE A 284 -19.63 10.53 -14.77
CA ILE A 284 -18.72 11.69 -14.83
C ILE A 284 -17.61 11.63 -13.76
N ASN A 285 -17.94 11.48 -12.48
CA ASN A 285 -16.96 11.44 -11.39
C ASN A 285 -15.98 10.26 -11.54
N VAL A 286 -16.48 9.13 -12.05
CA VAL A 286 -15.66 7.95 -12.28
C VAL A 286 -14.68 8.20 -13.42
N LEU A 287 -15.15 8.78 -14.52
CA LEU A 287 -14.32 9.12 -15.68
C LEU A 287 -13.27 10.18 -15.36
N GLU A 288 -13.62 11.23 -14.62
CA GLU A 288 -12.66 12.25 -14.17
C GLU A 288 -11.63 11.67 -13.19
N THR A 289 -11.99 10.65 -12.41
CA THR A 289 -11.02 9.92 -11.55
C THR A 289 -10.12 8.99 -12.38
N LEU A 290 -10.64 8.43 -13.47
CA LEU A 290 -9.90 7.55 -14.37
C LEU A 290 -8.95 8.32 -15.30
N ALA A 291 -9.29 9.55 -15.70
CA ALA A 291 -8.51 10.35 -16.66
C ALA A 291 -7.02 10.50 -16.26
N PRO A 292 -6.66 10.76 -15.00
CA PRO A 292 -5.26 10.74 -14.54
C PRO A 292 -4.54 9.41 -14.72
N ALA A 293 -5.23 8.27 -14.59
CA ALA A 293 -4.62 6.96 -14.81
C ALA A 293 -4.26 6.74 -16.28
N LEU A 294 -5.13 7.18 -17.20
CA LEU A 294 -4.85 7.16 -18.65
C LEU A 294 -3.71 8.11 -19.01
N ALA A 295 -3.67 9.29 -18.39
CA ALA A 295 -2.56 10.22 -18.58
C ALA A 295 -1.21 9.61 -18.19
N LEU A 296 -1.14 8.86 -17.07
CA LEU A 296 0.08 8.14 -16.68
C LEU A 296 0.53 7.13 -17.74
N TRP A 297 -0.39 6.54 -18.48
CA TRP A 297 -0.09 5.58 -19.54
C TRP A 297 0.42 6.26 -20.82
N HIS A 298 -0.34 7.25 -21.30
CA HIS A 298 -0.03 7.93 -22.56
C HIS A 298 1.20 8.81 -22.47
N PHE A 299 1.41 9.46 -21.34
CA PHE A 299 2.53 10.37 -21.13
C PHE A 299 3.67 9.74 -20.30
N ARG A 300 3.71 8.41 -20.18
CA ARG A 300 4.70 7.68 -19.35
C ARG A 300 6.16 8.11 -19.60
N SER A 301 6.51 8.38 -20.86
CA SER A 301 7.85 8.82 -21.26
C SER A 301 8.22 10.19 -20.70
N PHE A 302 7.24 11.06 -20.47
CA PHE A 302 7.44 12.40 -19.90
C PHE A 302 7.44 12.40 -18.37
N PHE A 303 6.83 11.38 -17.76
CA PHE A 303 6.60 11.34 -16.31
C PHE A 303 7.71 10.63 -15.54
N SER A 304 8.47 9.78 -16.22
CA SER A 304 9.54 9.03 -15.59
C SER A 304 10.52 10.00 -14.91
N HIS A 305 10.71 9.79 -13.60
CA HIS A 305 11.54 10.64 -12.75
C HIS A 305 11.13 12.11 -12.60
N HIS A 306 9.88 12.46 -12.88
CA HIS A 306 9.35 13.80 -12.65
C HIS A 306 8.36 13.84 -11.48
N ARG A 307 8.20 15.02 -10.89
CA ARG A 307 7.01 15.36 -10.12
C ARG A 307 5.91 15.70 -11.13
N VAL A 308 4.78 15.00 -11.08
CA VAL A 308 3.69 15.18 -12.04
C VAL A 308 2.52 15.85 -11.34
N VAL A 309 2.18 17.07 -11.74
CA VAL A 309 1.06 17.83 -11.19
C VAL A 309 -0.16 17.62 -12.08
N PHE A 310 -1.11 16.82 -11.60
CA PHE A 310 -2.41 16.62 -12.23
C PHE A 310 -3.35 17.76 -11.84
N ARG A 311 -3.74 18.57 -12.83
CA ARG A 311 -4.75 19.61 -12.69
C ARG A 311 -6.11 19.04 -13.10
N ILE A 312 -7.05 19.04 -12.15
CA ILE A 312 -8.37 18.42 -12.26
C ILE A 312 -9.41 19.40 -11.70
N ASP A 313 -10.52 19.63 -12.39
CA ASP A 313 -11.58 20.54 -11.92
C ASP A 313 -12.66 19.86 -11.08
N ASN A 314 -12.66 18.53 -11.01
CA ASN A 314 -13.49 17.76 -10.10
C ASN A 314 -12.85 17.53 -8.72
N SER A 315 -13.42 18.13 -7.67
CA SER A 315 -12.95 17.97 -6.29
C SER A 315 -13.10 16.55 -5.74
N THR A 316 -14.10 15.79 -6.19
CA THR A 316 -14.30 14.38 -5.81
C THR A 316 -13.17 13.52 -6.35
N ALA A 317 -12.78 13.71 -7.61
CA ALA A 317 -11.65 13.02 -8.22
C ALA A 317 -10.34 13.37 -7.50
N VAL A 318 -10.07 14.66 -7.24
CA VAL A 318 -8.90 15.10 -6.47
C VAL A 318 -8.85 14.44 -5.08
N ALA A 319 -9.97 14.45 -4.35
CA ALA A 319 -10.05 13.81 -3.04
C ALA A 319 -9.85 12.29 -3.13
N ALA A 320 -10.42 11.65 -4.16
CA ALA A 320 -10.31 10.23 -4.38
C ALA A 320 -8.87 9.79 -4.65
N LEU A 321 -8.14 10.53 -5.50
CA LEU A 321 -6.74 10.25 -5.79
C LEU A 321 -5.85 10.50 -4.58
N ARG A 322 -6.05 11.61 -3.85
CA ARG A 322 -5.28 11.91 -2.63
C ARG A 322 -5.45 10.85 -1.55
N ASN A 323 -6.69 10.40 -1.33
CA ASN A 323 -7.01 9.39 -0.32
C ASN A 323 -6.94 7.95 -0.84
N ALA A 324 -6.68 7.79 -2.15
CA ALA A 324 -6.75 6.55 -2.90
C ALA A 324 -7.99 5.69 -2.61
N SER A 325 -9.12 6.36 -2.43
CA SER A 325 -10.39 5.76 -2.08
C SER A 325 -11.50 6.73 -2.39
N GLY A 326 -12.65 6.21 -2.83
CA GLY A 326 -13.80 7.00 -3.23
C GLY A 326 -15.05 6.73 -2.37
N GLY A 327 -16.06 7.57 -2.60
CA GLY A 327 -17.42 7.36 -2.08
C GLY A 327 -18.06 6.09 -2.63
N SER A 328 -17.73 5.69 -3.87
CA SER A 328 -18.20 4.47 -4.53
C SER A 328 -17.07 3.47 -4.77
N THR A 329 -17.46 2.22 -5.06
CA THR A 329 -16.52 1.17 -5.49
C THR A 329 -15.81 1.58 -6.78
N ALA A 330 -16.53 2.06 -7.80
CA ALA A 330 -15.96 2.45 -9.08
C ALA A 330 -14.87 3.54 -8.94
N ILE A 331 -15.13 4.60 -8.17
CA ILE A 331 -14.13 5.65 -7.90
C ILE A 331 -12.91 5.08 -7.15
N SER A 332 -13.13 4.15 -6.22
CA SER A 332 -12.03 3.48 -5.51
C SER A 332 -11.18 2.60 -6.43
N LEU A 333 -11.81 1.95 -7.42
CA LEU A 333 -11.12 1.18 -8.45
C LEU A 333 -10.31 2.10 -9.37
N SER A 334 -10.91 3.16 -9.90
CA SER A 334 -10.21 4.17 -10.71
C SER A 334 -9.00 4.76 -9.98
N SER A 335 -9.16 5.06 -8.69
CA SER A 335 -8.03 5.52 -7.86
C SER A 335 -6.95 4.46 -7.68
N SER A 336 -7.34 3.20 -7.53
CA SER A 336 -6.38 2.09 -7.38
C SER A 336 -5.61 1.83 -8.68
N LEU A 337 -6.27 1.94 -9.84
CA LEU A 337 -5.63 1.90 -11.17
C LEU A 337 -4.64 3.05 -11.33
N PHE A 338 -5.01 4.28 -10.96
CA PHE A 338 -4.08 5.39 -10.95
C PHE A 338 -2.82 5.05 -10.13
N TRP A 339 -2.97 4.57 -8.90
CA TRP A 339 -1.84 4.29 -8.02
C TRP A 339 -1.00 3.09 -8.43
N SER A 340 -1.58 2.06 -9.05
CA SER A 340 -0.79 0.98 -9.63
C SER A 340 0.07 1.49 -10.80
N ARG A 341 -0.48 2.37 -11.65
CA ARG A 341 0.29 3.02 -12.73
C ARG A 341 1.39 3.92 -12.18
N VAL A 342 1.13 4.66 -11.10
CA VAL A 342 2.17 5.46 -10.43
C VAL A 342 3.33 4.57 -9.99
N ALA A 343 3.03 3.44 -9.34
CA ALA A 343 4.05 2.53 -8.83
C ALA A 343 5.02 2.08 -9.94
N VAL A 344 4.51 1.76 -11.14
CA VAL A 344 5.33 1.33 -12.28
C VAL A 344 5.94 2.46 -13.09
N SER A 345 5.36 3.67 -13.07
CA SER A 345 5.88 4.83 -13.80
C SER A 345 7.10 5.49 -13.16
N GLY A 346 7.35 5.24 -11.87
CA GLY A 346 8.40 5.91 -11.12
C GLY A 346 8.21 7.44 -11.00
N CYS A 347 7.01 7.96 -11.24
CA CYS A 347 6.74 9.40 -11.06
C CYS A 347 6.35 9.74 -9.62
N SER A 348 6.37 11.03 -9.28
CA SER A 348 5.85 11.55 -8.02
C SER A 348 4.60 12.40 -8.28
N PRO A 349 3.39 11.82 -8.25
CA PRO A 349 2.18 12.54 -8.62
C PRO A 349 1.68 13.43 -7.48
N VAL A 350 1.12 14.58 -7.86
CA VAL A 350 0.39 15.52 -7.02
C VAL A 350 -0.92 15.86 -7.74
N SER A 351 -2.05 15.71 -7.07
CA SER A 351 -3.36 16.10 -7.62
C SER A 351 -3.76 17.45 -7.04
N GLU A 352 -4.08 18.41 -7.90
CA GLU A 352 -4.47 19.77 -7.56
C GLU A 352 -5.79 20.13 -8.25
N TRP A 353 -6.67 20.76 -7.46
CA TRP A 353 -7.91 21.30 -8.01
C TRP A 353 -7.63 22.57 -8.81
N ILE A 354 -8.37 22.76 -9.91
CA ILE A 354 -8.37 24.00 -10.71
C ILE A 354 -9.80 24.41 -11.05
N ALA A 355 -10.00 25.69 -11.37
CA ALA A 355 -11.26 26.15 -11.92
C ALA A 355 -11.45 25.57 -13.34
N SER A 356 -12.69 25.21 -13.68
CA SER A 356 -13.01 24.58 -14.98
C SER A 356 -12.64 25.47 -16.18
N GLY A 357 -12.76 26.80 -16.05
CA GLY A 357 -12.34 27.75 -17.09
C GLY A 357 -10.84 27.76 -17.37
N ASP A 358 -10.03 27.29 -16.43
CA ASP A 358 -8.56 27.16 -16.56
C ASP A 358 -8.14 25.74 -16.98
N ASN A 359 -9.10 24.81 -17.09
CA ASN A 359 -8.80 23.42 -17.45
C ASN A 359 -8.63 23.27 -18.95
N THR A 360 -7.38 23.22 -19.41
CA THR A 360 -7.07 23.05 -20.84
C THR A 360 -7.59 21.73 -21.40
N ALA A 361 -7.83 20.72 -20.54
CA ALA A 361 -8.41 19.45 -20.95
C ALA A 361 -9.93 19.49 -21.21
N ASP A 362 -10.63 20.58 -20.87
CA ASP A 362 -12.06 20.74 -21.19
C ASP A 362 -12.31 20.86 -22.71
N ILE A 363 -11.38 21.45 -23.46
CA ILE A 363 -11.50 21.55 -24.91
C ILE A 363 -11.53 20.17 -25.58
N PRO A 364 -10.55 19.27 -25.35
CA PRO A 364 -10.60 17.93 -25.93
C PRO A 364 -11.66 17.02 -25.33
N THR A 365 -12.42 17.37 -24.30
CA THR A 365 -13.57 16.55 -23.86
C THR A 365 -14.89 16.98 -24.51
N ARG A 366 -14.94 18.11 -25.22
CA ARG A 366 -16.13 18.62 -25.90
C ARG A 366 -16.01 18.52 -27.42
N ASP A 367 -16.84 17.67 -28.03
CA ASP A 367 -16.84 17.42 -29.48
C ASP A 367 -16.92 18.70 -30.32
N ASP A 368 -17.81 19.61 -29.94
CA ASP A 368 -18.08 20.86 -30.65
C ASP A 368 -16.90 21.85 -30.60
N MET A 369 -16.10 21.81 -29.53
CA MET A 369 -14.94 22.69 -29.36
C MET A 369 -13.66 22.07 -29.92
N TRP A 370 -13.52 20.75 -29.80
CA TRP A 370 -12.33 20.01 -30.21
C TRP A 370 -12.02 20.16 -31.70
N ASP A 371 -13.02 19.97 -32.56
CA ASP A 371 -12.82 20.01 -34.01
C ASP A 371 -12.33 21.38 -34.49
N LEU A 372 -12.87 22.46 -33.91
CA LEU A 372 -12.47 23.82 -34.22
C LEU A 372 -11.04 24.08 -33.72
N PHE A 373 -10.75 23.73 -32.46
CA PHE A 373 -9.43 23.91 -31.86
C PHE A 373 -8.34 23.16 -32.63
N TYR A 374 -8.58 21.87 -32.93
CA TYR A 374 -7.62 21.03 -33.62
C TYR A 374 -7.31 21.56 -35.03
N ARG A 375 -8.30 22.06 -35.77
CA ARG A 375 -8.08 22.67 -37.09
C ARG A 375 -7.25 23.96 -37.00
N GLN A 376 -7.49 24.79 -35.98
CA GLN A 376 -6.82 26.08 -35.82
C GLN A 376 -5.40 25.98 -35.24
N ARG A 377 -5.07 24.89 -34.55
CA ARG A 377 -3.81 24.74 -33.79
C ARG A 377 -3.05 23.46 -34.13
N LYS A 378 -3.33 22.86 -35.29
CA LYS A 378 -2.81 21.55 -35.69
C LYS A 378 -1.29 21.47 -35.61
N GLU A 379 -0.59 22.54 -35.94
CA GLU A 379 0.87 22.65 -35.91
C GLU A 379 1.44 22.53 -34.48
N PHE A 380 0.68 22.92 -33.46
CA PHE A 380 1.06 22.88 -32.04
C PHE A 380 0.55 21.63 -31.31
N VAL A 381 -0.37 20.85 -31.92
CA VAL A 381 -0.96 19.67 -31.29
C VAL A 381 -0.22 18.40 -31.72
N ARG A 382 0.05 17.53 -30.75
CA ARG A 382 0.56 16.17 -30.95
C ARG A 382 -0.40 15.18 -30.32
N LEU A 383 -1.12 14.43 -31.16
CA LEU A 383 -1.99 13.35 -30.68
C LEU A 383 -1.14 12.15 -30.31
N VAL A 384 -1.28 11.70 -29.07
CA VAL A 384 -0.73 10.43 -28.60
C VAL A 384 -1.74 9.33 -28.95
N SER A 385 -1.26 8.21 -29.50
CA SER A 385 -2.09 7.29 -30.30
C SER A 385 -3.44 6.91 -29.65
N SER A 386 -4.50 7.08 -30.43
CA SER A 386 -5.90 6.85 -30.08
C SER A 386 -6.30 5.36 -30.06
N ASP A 387 -5.60 4.51 -30.80
CA ASP A 387 -6.05 3.13 -30.97
C ASP A 387 -5.64 2.27 -29.76
N GLU A 388 -4.48 2.57 -29.16
CA GLU A 388 -4.00 1.92 -27.95
C GLU A 388 -4.89 2.26 -26.74
N GLY A 389 -5.27 3.53 -26.57
CA GLY A 389 -6.02 3.96 -25.39
C GLY A 389 -7.51 3.64 -25.44
N ALA A 390 -8.13 3.50 -26.63
CA ALA A 390 -9.50 3.02 -26.75
C ALA A 390 -9.59 1.51 -26.48
N ARG A 391 -8.63 0.73 -27.03
CA ARG A 391 -8.43 -0.67 -26.68
C ARG A 391 -8.23 -0.82 -25.18
N ILE A 392 -7.39 0.01 -24.56
CA ILE A 392 -7.14 -0.02 -23.11
C ILE A 392 -8.30 0.49 -22.29
N LEU A 393 -9.06 1.51 -22.70
CA LEU A 393 -10.25 1.91 -21.94
C LEU A 393 -11.26 0.76 -21.93
N GLN A 394 -11.36 0.06 -23.06
CA GLN A 394 -12.16 -1.15 -23.17
C GLN A 394 -11.55 -2.29 -22.36
N GLU A 395 -10.25 -2.57 -22.42
CA GLU A 395 -9.54 -3.63 -21.66
C GLU A 395 -9.44 -3.33 -20.17
N ASP A 396 -9.30 -2.08 -19.71
CA ASP A 396 -9.14 -1.67 -18.29
C ASP A 396 -10.52 -1.48 -17.63
N ILE A 397 -11.54 -0.99 -18.35
CA ILE A 397 -12.92 -1.00 -17.84
C ILE A 397 -13.47 -2.42 -17.92
N THR A 398 -13.25 -3.11 -19.04
CA THR A 398 -13.56 -4.54 -19.13
C THR A 398 -12.75 -5.28 -18.08
N ALA A 399 -11.48 -4.99 -17.79
CA ALA A 399 -10.69 -5.58 -16.69
C ALA A 399 -11.26 -5.28 -15.32
N ALA A 400 -11.68 -4.03 -15.09
CA ALA A 400 -12.43 -3.64 -13.90
C ALA A 400 -13.81 -4.34 -13.81
N THR A 401 -14.26 -5.00 -14.89
CA THR A 401 -15.39 -5.95 -14.92
C THR A 401 -15.06 -7.42 -15.32
N MET A 402 -13.82 -7.78 -15.69
CA MET A 402 -13.32 -8.99 -16.42
C MET A 402 -11.86 -8.78 -16.91
N VAL A 403 -10.87 -9.14 -16.08
CA VAL A 403 -9.40 -8.97 -16.26
C VAL A 403 -8.81 -9.75 -17.46
N ASP A 404 -7.81 -9.13 -18.12
CA ASP A 404 -7.21 -9.37 -19.46
C ASP A 404 -6.48 -10.73 -19.75
N GLU A 405 -6.13 -10.97 -21.02
CA GLU A 405 -5.96 -12.23 -21.75
C GLU A 405 -5.05 -13.35 -21.19
N ASP A 406 -4.03 -13.11 -20.37
CA ASP A 406 -3.33 -14.23 -19.68
C ASP A 406 -4.20 -14.86 -18.57
N LEU A 407 -5.27 -14.16 -18.17
CA LEU A 407 -6.33 -14.61 -17.27
C LEU A 407 -7.52 -15.27 -18.00
N SER A 408 -7.59 -15.19 -19.33
CA SER A 408 -8.72 -15.74 -20.12
C SER A 408 -8.80 -17.27 -20.03
N HIS A 409 -7.65 -17.95 -20.02
CA HIS A 409 -7.56 -19.40 -19.74
C HIS A 409 -8.01 -19.79 -18.31
N PHE A 410 -8.04 -18.85 -17.36
CA PHE A 410 -8.41 -19.09 -15.97
C PHE A 410 -9.93 -18.96 -15.71
N LEU A 411 -10.66 -18.26 -16.58
CA LEU A 411 -12.07 -17.89 -16.36
C LEU A 411 -13.10 -18.67 -17.20
N GLU A 412 -12.69 -19.48 -18.18
CA GLU A 412 -13.59 -20.40 -18.92
C GLU A 412 -14.33 -21.42 -18.02
N GLY A 413 -13.99 -21.50 -16.73
CA GLY A 413 -14.68 -22.31 -15.73
C GLY A 413 -15.67 -21.57 -14.80
N LEU A 414 -15.91 -20.27 -14.99
CA LEU A 414 -16.80 -19.47 -14.13
C LEU A 414 -17.92 -18.82 -14.96
N ASP A 415 -19.16 -19.22 -14.68
CA ASP A 415 -20.38 -18.73 -15.33
C ASP A 415 -20.72 -17.29 -14.86
N PHE A 416 -20.51 -16.33 -15.75
CA PHE A 416 -20.66 -14.89 -15.48
C PHE A 416 -22.11 -14.38 -15.60
N ASP A 417 -23.02 -15.14 -16.21
CA ASP A 417 -24.45 -14.77 -16.28
C ASP A 417 -25.12 -14.89 -14.91
N ALA A 418 -24.66 -15.82 -14.08
CA ALA A 418 -25.10 -15.96 -12.68
C ALA A 418 -24.67 -14.77 -11.80
N LEU A 419 -23.59 -14.07 -12.14
CA LEU A 419 -23.12 -12.92 -11.37
C LEU A 419 -24.04 -11.71 -11.59
N LEU A 420 -24.47 -11.41 -12.82
CA LEU A 420 -25.09 -10.12 -13.16
C LEU A 420 -26.62 -10.04 -13.03
N SER A 421 -27.29 -11.13 -12.62
CA SER A 421 -28.72 -11.09 -12.28
C SER A 421 -28.98 -10.28 -11.00
N PRO A 422 -30.03 -9.44 -10.95
CA PRO A 422 -30.55 -8.94 -9.70
C PRO A 422 -31.41 -10.03 -9.03
N ALA A 423 -30.97 -10.43 -7.83
CA ALA A 423 -31.40 -11.57 -6.98
C ALA A 423 -30.58 -12.84 -7.21
#